data_AF-A0A1I7XCS0-F1
#
_entry.id   AF-A0A1I7XCS0-F1
#
_cell.length_a   1.000
_cell.length_b   1.000
_cell.length_c   1.000
_cell.angle_alpha   90.00
_cell.angle_beta   90.00
_cell.angle_gamma   90.00
#
_symmetry.space_group_name_H-M   'P 1'
#
loop_
_entity.id
_entity.type
_entity.pdbx_description
1 polymer ?
#
loop_
_entity_poly.entity_id
_entity_poly.type
_entity_poly.pdbx_seq_one_letter_code
_entity_poly.pdbx_strand_id
1 'polypeptide(L)'
;MNEEVPTSVSFTLHQNNVIIDASRIIKTLLKNNKVDALDWFSCFPNLTLMEILWTILMCRIHADNCQYEEVERLLIDEFGRAQRDEKKMAEVAKILSEFKAYSHCVDRYVEYIQSHFHNRTGSDVLNTFTGKIKDHIYAKLRDCKESDDKEGYLVGLAQSYSNTLRLCKDLEALYVSSDASFLPTLTQSIFSRLQELKRDVQARLMTVETYGGETFLSEDIAISILQETKNAFNRTAQLCEKSEVPKHCENILDVLLKYLYVEHLDYAIELALAGISLAEPKIEPPAYFFSVVAQNTTIVLLLMKQYEDSVYPLVKNTVVEQCVAKKWASALRSLEQKINLGLERQLNSVLGYARYVLGSEQKKADFKPDSQQINLGASSACQQVVRFLTTQASAMERGCDGGNLVVLQSELANRLYKLLLNHIQQFTFNSAGAMLLLCDLNEYRKCVSSWRVGDAARQFESLHALANLLVVLPDNLVDAAHSPMLKKVK
;
A
#
# COMPACT_ATOMS: atom_id res chain seq x y z
N MET A 1 -28.98 29.47 -12.72
CA MET A 1 -27.88 29.52 -11.76
C MET A 1 -27.12 28.23 -11.92
N ASN A 2 -25.92 28.31 -12.48
CA ASN A 2 -25.01 27.17 -12.59
C ASN A 2 -24.38 26.98 -11.21
N GLU A 3 -24.91 26.06 -10.41
CA GLU A 3 -24.14 25.47 -9.32
C GLU A 3 -23.20 24.45 -9.97
N GLU A 4 -21.92 24.79 -10.05
CA GLU A 4 -20.86 23.81 -10.31
C GLU A 4 -20.90 22.78 -9.19
N VAL A 5 -21.46 21.61 -9.48
CA VAL A 5 -21.34 20.43 -8.62
C VAL A 5 -19.85 20.07 -8.56
N PRO A 6 -19.24 19.93 -7.37
CA PRO A 6 -17.82 19.61 -7.27
C PRO A 6 -17.55 18.28 -7.99
N THR A 7 -16.62 18.27 -8.93
CA THR A 7 -16.28 17.11 -9.78
C THR A 7 -15.30 16.13 -9.12
N SER A 8 -15.15 16.20 -7.80
CA SER A 8 -14.16 15.42 -7.04
C SER A 8 -14.73 14.92 -5.71
N VAL A 9 -14.37 13.70 -5.32
CA VAL A 9 -14.68 13.18 -3.98
C VAL A 9 -14.02 14.06 -2.91
N SER A 10 -14.82 14.53 -1.95
CA SER A 10 -14.37 15.31 -0.80
C SER A 10 -14.68 14.56 0.49
N PHE A 11 -13.83 13.63 0.86
CA PHE A 11 -13.74 13.05 2.18
C PHE A 11 -13.26 14.12 3.17
N THR A 12 -13.95 14.21 4.32
CA THR A 12 -13.55 15.12 5.39
C THR A 12 -13.38 14.39 6.71
N LEU A 13 -12.28 14.65 7.41
CA LEU A 13 -12.03 14.18 8.77
C LEU A 13 -12.81 15.06 9.78
N HIS A 14 -14.10 14.81 10.00
CA HIS A 14 -14.91 15.60 10.96
C HIS A 14 -14.97 14.98 12.37
N GLN A 15 -14.89 15.84 13.39
CA GLN A 15 -14.97 15.54 14.85
C GLN A 15 -16.33 14.95 15.31
N ASN A 16 -17.41 15.06 14.51
CA ASN A 16 -18.78 14.85 15.00
C ASN A 16 -19.31 13.40 14.98
N ASN A 17 -18.50 12.39 14.65
CA ASN A 17 -18.87 10.97 14.81
C ASN A 17 -18.39 10.34 16.13
N VAL A 18 -17.76 11.12 17.02
CA VAL A 18 -16.90 10.59 18.10
C VAL A 18 -17.65 10.03 19.32
N ILE A 19 -18.90 10.40 19.59
CA ILE A 19 -19.50 10.14 20.91
C ILE A 19 -20.31 8.82 20.99
N ILE A 20 -20.84 8.30 19.88
CA ILE A 20 -21.75 7.13 19.93
C ILE A 20 -21.07 5.81 19.55
N ASP A 21 -20.09 5.80 18.62
CA ASP A 21 -19.47 4.54 18.17
C ASP A 21 -18.21 4.13 18.95
N ALA A 22 -17.43 5.07 19.47
CA ALA A 22 -16.24 4.76 20.27
C ALA A 22 -16.58 3.99 21.57
N SER A 23 -17.74 4.25 22.19
CA SER A 23 -18.15 3.58 23.44
C SER A 23 -18.60 2.12 23.22
N ARG A 24 -19.16 1.81 22.05
CA ARG A 24 -19.72 0.48 21.72
C ARG A 24 -18.69 -0.47 21.12
N ILE A 25 -17.80 0.05 20.27
CA ILE A 25 -16.75 -0.75 19.64
C ILE A 25 -15.66 -1.09 20.67
N ILE A 26 -15.21 -0.11 21.47
CA ILE A 26 -14.19 -0.36 22.52
C ILE A 26 -14.71 -1.33 23.60
N LYS A 27 -15.98 -1.22 24.02
CA LYS A 27 -16.57 -2.17 24.97
C LYS A 27 -16.71 -3.59 24.42
N THR A 28 -16.99 -3.75 23.13
CA THR A 28 -17.13 -5.06 22.49
C THR A 28 -15.77 -5.70 22.24
N LEU A 29 -14.77 -4.91 21.85
CA LEU A 29 -13.41 -5.36 21.53
C LEU A 29 -12.63 -5.77 22.79
N LEU A 30 -12.84 -5.08 23.92
CA LEU A 30 -12.28 -5.47 25.23
C LEU A 30 -12.94 -6.73 25.81
N LYS A 31 -14.23 -6.94 25.55
CA LYS A 31 -15.01 -8.07 26.10
C LYS A 31 -14.86 -9.36 25.27
N ASN A 32 -14.71 -9.25 23.95
CA ASN A 32 -14.57 -10.40 23.04
C ASN A 32 -13.16 -10.99 23.02
N ASN A 33 -12.13 -10.20 23.36
CA ASN A 33 -10.75 -10.67 23.43
C ASN A 33 -10.32 -11.16 24.83
N LYS A 34 -11.25 -11.26 25.80
CA LYS A 34 -11.00 -11.70 27.19
C LYS A 34 -9.67 -11.21 27.74
N VAL A 35 -9.40 -9.91 27.60
CA VAL A 35 -8.21 -9.30 28.19
C VAL A 35 -8.49 -9.10 29.67
N ASP A 36 -8.25 -10.15 30.46
CA ASP A 36 -7.72 -9.96 31.81
C ASP A 36 -6.21 -9.77 31.66
N ALA A 37 -5.72 -8.66 32.20
CA ALA A 37 -4.30 -8.41 32.31
C ALA A 37 -3.68 -9.47 33.23
N LEU A 38 -3.09 -10.52 32.65
CA LEU A 38 -1.82 -11.18 33.05
C LEU A 38 -1.70 -12.59 32.43
N ASP A 39 -0.49 -12.86 31.96
CA ASP A 39 0.14 -14.13 31.57
C ASP A 39 -0.33 -14.88 30.30
N TRP A 40 0.49 -14.74 29.24
CA TRP A 40 0.45 -15.54 28.02
C TRP A 40 1.72 -16.39 27.90
N PHE A 41 1.57 -17.72 27.87
CA PHE A 41 2.23 -18.68 26.97
C PHE A 41 1.85 -20.11 27.37
N SER A 42 1.13 -20.84 26.51
CA SER A 42 1.33 -22.29 26.28
C SER A 42 0.32 -22.89 25.28
N CYS A 43 0.85 -23.74 24.38
CA CYS A 43 0.20 -24.79 23.57
C CYS A 43 -0.25 -24.37 22.13
N PHE A 44 0.02 -25.06 21.01
CA PHE A 44 0.16 -26.50 20.71
C PHE A 44 0.91 -26.81 19.37
N PRO A 45 1.34 -28.07 19.13
CA PRO A 45 2.08 -28.58 17.96
C PRO A 45 1.29 -29.53 17.01
N ASN A 46 1.75 -29.66 15.76
CA ASN A 46 1.48 -30.67 14.70
C ASN A 46 0.67 -30.22 13.47
N LEU A 47 1.25 -30.48 12.29
CA LEU A 47 0.99 -29.79 11.02
C LEU A 47 0.18 -30.61 9.98
N THR A 48 -0.31 -29.93 8.94
CA THR A 48 -1.34 -30.40 7.99
C THR A 48 -0.88 -30.37 6.51
N LEU A 49 -1.74 -30.87 5.61
CA LEU A 49 -1.59 -31.04 4.14
C LEU A 49 -0.86 -29.91 3.37
N MET A 50 -0.84 -28.68 3.91
CA MET A 50 -0.05 -27.53 3.42
C MET A 50 1.46 -27.77 3.42
N GLU A 51 2.00 -28.54 4.37
CA GLU A 51 3.44 -28.83 4.44
C GLU A 51 3.90 -29.81 3.35
N ILE A 52 3.03 -30.75 2.97
CA ILE A 52 3.31 -31.73 1.91
C ILE A 52 3.36 -31.03 0.55
N LEU A 53 2.46 -30.08 0.30
CA LEU A 53 2.45 -29.24 -0.91
C LEU A 53 3.67 -28.30 -0.97
N TRP A 54 4.09 -27.73 0.17
CA TRP A 54 5.29 -26.91 0.27
C TRP A 54 6.56 -27.71 -0.08
N THR A 55 6.66 -28.96 0.37
CA THR A 55 7.82 -29.82 0.12
C THR A 55 7.98 -30.18 -1.37
N ILE A 56 6.89 -30.49 -2.07
CA ILE A 56 6.91 -30.82 -3.50
C ILE A 56 7.32 -29.61 -4.36
N LEU A 57 6.84 -28.41 -4.00
CA LEU A 57 7.19 -27.17 -4.68
C LEU A 57 8.67 -26.80 -4.45
N MET A 58 9.16 -26.97 -3.22
CA MET A 58 10.56 -26.71 -2.86
C MET A 58 11.53 -27.68 -3.55
N CYS A 59 11.17 -28.95 -3.76
CA CYS A 59 12.01 -29.92 -4.47
C CYS A 59 12.17 -29.60 -5.97
N ARG A 60 11.14 -29.05 -6.63
CA ARG A 60 11.24 -28.60 -8.03
C ARG A 60 12.10 -27.34 -8.18
N ILE A 61 11.95 -26.38 -7.27
CA ILE A 61 12.77 -25.16 -7.23
C ILE A 61 14.24 -25.50 -6.94
N HIS A 62 14.51 -26.53 -6.14
CA HIS A 62 15.87 -26.99 -5.85
C HIS A 62 16.56 -27.62 -7.07
N ALA A 63 15.83 -28.38 -7.90
CA ALA A 63 16.39 -29.03 -9.09
C ALA A 63 16.83 -28.03 -10.18
N ASP A 64 16.09 -26.94 -10.37
CA ASP A 64 16.45 -25.87 -11.30
C ASP A 64 17.65 -25.06 -10.79
N ASN A 65 17.74 -24.78 -9.48
CA ASN A 65 18.88 -24.08 -8.88
C ASN A 65 20.22 -24.83 -9.06
N CYS A 66 20.25 -26.16 -9.04
CA CYS A 66 21.48 -26.94 -9.22
C CYS A 66 22.10 -26.80 -10.62
N GLN A 67 21.32 -26.49 -11.66
CA GLN A 67 21.86 -26.28 -13.01
C GLN A 67 22.52 -24.90 -13.17
N TYR A 68 22.06 -23.89 -12.42
CA TYR A 68 22.66 -22.56 -12.39
C TYR A 68 23.97 -22.54 -11.58
N GLU A 69 24.05 -23.29 -10.47
CA GLU A 69 25.26 -23.38 -9.64
C GLU A 69 26.48 -23.93 -10.40
N GLU A 70 26.30 -24.89 -11.31
CA GLU A 70 27.40 -25.44 -12.11
C GLU A 70 27.90 -24.45 -13.18
N VAL A 71 26.98 -23.65 -13.76
CA VAL A 71 27.34 -22.58 -14.71
C VAL A 71 28.11 -21.46 -13.99
N GLU A 72 27.67 -21.07 -12.80
CA GLU A 72 28.36 -20.09 -11.95
C GLU A 72 29.78 -20.55 -11.62
N ARG A 73 29.95 -21.83 -11.27
CA ARG A 73 31.26 -22.41 -10.96
C ARG A 73 32.24 -22.34 -12.13
N LEU A 74 31.79 -22.67 -13.34
CA LEU A 74 32.63 -22.65 -14.55
C LEU A 74 33.05 -21.23 -14.94
N LEU A 75 32.15 -20.26 -14.78
CA LEU A 75 32.45 -18.85 -15.03
C LEU A 75 33.46 -18.27 -14.03
N ILE A 76 33.38 -18.66 -12.75
CA ILE A 76 34.38 -18.27 -11.73
C ILE A 76 35.76 -18.85 -12.03
N ASP A 77 35.84 -20.10 -12.49
CA ASP A 77 37.13 -20.70 -12.87
C ASP A 77 37.73 -20.00 -14.10
N GLU A 78 36.89 -19.61 -15.07
CA GLU A 78 37.34 -18.83 -16.23
C GLU A 78 37.78 -17.40 -15.83
N PHE A 79 37.12 -16.77 -14.86
CA PHE A 79 37.56 -15.49 -14.28
C PHE A 79 38.95 -15.62 -13.61
N GLY A 80 39.17 -16.71 -12.88
CA GLY A 80 40.47 -17.04 -12.30
C GLY A 80 41.57 -17.29 -13.33
N ARG A 81 41.25 -17.95 -14.45
CA ARG A 81 42.20 -18.18 -15.56
C ARG A 81 42.53 -16.91 -16.33
N ALA A 82 41.59 -15.96 -16.39
CA ALA A 82 41.76 -14.68 -17.06
C ALA A 82 42.58 -13.64 -16.26
N GLN A 83 43.13 -13.97 -15.07
CA GLN A 83 43.81 -13.05 -14.14
C GLN A 83 44.95 -12.17 -14.69
N ARG A 84 45.43 -12.41 -15.92
CA ARG A 84 46.47 -11.63 -16.60
C ARG A 84 45.98 -10.82 -17.80
N ASP A 85 44.68 -10.90 -18.11
CA ASP A 85 44.01 -10.18 -19.19
C ASP A 85 42.82 -9.42 -18.63
N GLU A 86 43.05 -8.14 -18.34
CA GLU A 86 42.10 -7.24 -17.68
C GLU A 86 40.80 -7.06 -18.49
N LYS A 87 40.87 -7.10 -19.83
CA LYS A 87 39.68 -7.00 -20.69
C LYS A 87 38.84 -8.27 -20.58
N LYS A 88 39.48 -9.43 -20.61
CA LYS A 88 38.79 -10.72 -20.48
C LYS A 88 38.19 -10.91 -19.08
N MET A 89 38.88 -10.45 -18.03
CA MET A 89 38.32 -10.42 -16.67
C MET A 89 37.09 -9.53 -16.58
N ALA A 90 37.12 -8.33 -17.15
CA ALA A 90 35.99 -7.41 -17.12
C ALA A 90 34.76 -7.97 -17.85
N GLU A 91 34.95 -8.68 -18.96
CA GLU A 91 33.87 -9.36 -19.68
C GLU A 91 33.26 -10.51 -18.85
N VAL A 92 34.11 -11.36 -18.24
CA VAL A 92 33.63 -12.48 -17.41
C VAL A 92 32.96 -11.98 -16.12
N ALA A 93 33.49 -10.93 -15.48
CA ALA A 93 32.87 -10.27 -14.32
C ALA A 93 31.52 -9.63 -14.67
N LYS A 94 31.40 -9.04 -15.86
CA LYS A 94 30.13 -8.47 -16.32
C LYS A 94 29.06 -9.54 -16.49
N ILE A 95 29.43 -10.70 -17.04
CA ILE A 95 28.52 -11.85 -17.15
C ILE A 95 28.15 -12.37 -15.75
N LEU A 96 29.14 -12.55 -14.87
CA LEU A 96 28.95 -13.01 -13.48
C LEU A 96 28.16 -12.03 -12.62
N SER A 97 28.09 -10.75 -12.97
CA SER A 97 27.34 -9.74 -12.20
C SER A 97 25.82 -9.94 -12.22
N GLU A 98 25.32 -10.75 -13.14
CA GLU A 98 23.91 -11.19 -13.24
C GLU A 98 23.64 -12.46 -12.41
N PHE A 99 24.67 -13.03 -11.77
CA PHE A 99 24.63 -14.29 -11.02
C PHE A 99 24.92 -14.08 -9.53
N LYS A 100 24.46 -15.00 -8.67
CA LYS A 100 24.56 -14.85 -7.20
C LYS A 100 26.00 -14.99 -6.70
N ALA A 101 26.83 -15.78 -7.38
CA ALA A 101 28.20 -16.02 -6.96
C ALA A 101 29.22 -14.96 -7.43
N TYR A 102 28.78 -13.76 -7.85
CA TYR A 102 29.68 -12.65 -8.20
C TYR A 102 30.68 -12.32 -7.06
N SER A 103 30.24 -12.42 -5.80
CA SER A 103 31.09 -12.20 -4.62
C SER A 103 32.34 -13.08 -4.59
N HIS A 104 32.30 -14.30 -5.15
CA HIS A 104 33.47 -15.18 -5.23
C HIS A 104 34.53 -14.68 -6.22
N CYS A 105 34.16 -13.87 -7.21
CA CYS A 105 35.12 -13.22 -8.12
C CYS A 105 35.95 -12.18 -7.38
N VAL A 106 35.31 -11.46 -6.46
CA VAL A 106 35.96 -10.48 -5.59
C VAL A 106 36.95 -11.19 -4.66
N ASP A 107 36.57 -12.31 -4.05
CA ASP A 107 37.48 -13.10 -3.21
C ASP A 107 38.71 -13.58 -4.00
N ARG A 108 38.51 -14.09 -5.22
CA ARG A 108 39.60 -14.54 -6.10
C ARG A 108 40.52 -13.40 -6.55
N TYR A 109 39.98 -12.19 -6.70
CA TYR A 109 40.75 -10.99 -7.02
C TYR A 109 41.51 -10.44 -5.81
N VAL A 110 40.94 -10.52 -4.62
CA VAL A 110 41.60 -10.16 -3.36
C VAL A 110 42.77 -11.08 -3.07
N GLU A 111 42.64 -12.40 -3.30
CA GLU A 111 43.77 -13.36 -3.22
C GLU A 111 44.89 -13.01 -4.20
N TYR A 112 44.55 -12.55 -5.41
CA TYR A 112 45.55 -12.09 -6.39
C TYR A 112 46.28 -10.83 -5.89
N ILE A 113 45.55 -9.82 -5.37
CA ILE A 113 46.13 -8.60 -4.79
C ILE A 113 47.06 -8.92 -3.60
N GLN A 114 46.66 -9.86 -2.74
CA GLN A 114 47.46 -10.35 -1.60
C GLN A 114 48.81 -10.92 -2.05
N SER A 115 48.87 -11.56 -3.22
CA SER A 115 50.10 -12.12 -3.77
C SER A 115 51.05 -11.09 -4.39
N HIS A 116 50.57 -9.87 -4.70
CA HIS A 116 51.30 -8.89 -5.50
C HIS A 116 51.76 -7.64 -4.73
N PHE A 117 51.08 -7.22 -3.64
CA PHE A 117 51.46 -6.02 -2.88
C PHE A 117 52.43 -6.29 -1.72
N HIS A 118 53.64 -5.73 -1.78
CA HIS A 118 54.71 -5.85 -0.75
C HIS A 118 54.85 -4.62 0.20
N ASN A 119 53.96 -3.63 0.15
CA ASN A 119 54.06 -2.44 1.02
C ASN A 119 53.44 -2.71 2.42
N ARG A 120 54.26 -2.63 3.48
CA ARG A 120 53.92 -3.03 4.87
C ARG A 120 52.64 -2.39 5.41
N THR A 121 52.38 -1.11 5.16
CA THR A 121 51.21 -0.40 5.70
C THR A 121 49.87 -0.86 5.11
N GLY A 122 49.82 -1.10 3.79
CA GLY A 122 48.63 -1.64 3.12
C GLY A 122 48.33 -3.07 3.55
N SER A 123 49.37 -3.88 3.76
CA SER A 123 49.23 -5.26 4.26
C SER A 123 48.69 -5.32 5.69
N ASP A 124 49.10 -4.39 6.57
CA ASP A 124 48.63 -4.36 7.96
C ASP A 124 47.15 -3.94 8.05
N VAL A 125 46.73 -2.98 7.22
CA VAL A 125 45.34 -2.53 7.14
C VAL A 125 44.46 -3.63 6.53
N LEU A 126 44.95 -4.30 5.49
CA LEU A 126 44.30 -5.46 4.90
C LEU A 126 44.08 -6.56 5.95
N ASN A 127 45.13 -6.98 6.66
CA ASN A 127 45.05 -8.00 7.72
C ASN A 127 44.13 -7.60 8.87
N THR A 128 44.06 -6.29 9.17
CA THR A 128 43.15 -5.77 10.20
C THR A 128 41.70 -5.86 9.73
N PHE A 129 41.40 -5.53 8.48
CA PHE A 129 40.05 -5.61 7.92
C PHE A 129 39.59 -7.06 7.72
N THR A 130 40.38 -7.87 7.01
CA THR A 130 40.01 -9.23 6.61
C THR A 130 40.20 -10.28 7.70
N GLY A 131 41.02 -9.99 8.72
CA GLY A 131 41.17 -10.80 9.93
C GLY A 131 40.39 -10.22 11.09
N LYS A 132 40.93 -9.19 11.74
CA LYS A 132 40.42 -8.73 13.05
C LYS A 132 39.01 -8.16 13.03
N ILE A 133 38.70 -7.26 12.10
CA ILE A 133 37.38 -6.61 12.02
C ILE A 133 36.33 -7.63 11.58
N LYS A 134 36.64 -8.40 10.54
CA LYS A 134 35.78 -9.47 10.06
C LYS A 134 35.43 -10.45 11.20
N ASP A 135 36.44 -10.98 11.89
CA ASP A 135 36.24 -11.96 12.95
C ASP A 135 35.51 -11.37 14.16
N HIS A 136 35.76 -10.10 14.51
CA HIS A 136 35.04 -9.40 15.58
C HIS A 136 33.55 -9.25 15.24
N ILE A 137 33.21 -8.88 14.01
CA ILE A 137 31.82 -8.74 13.56
C ILE A 137 31.13 -10.11 13.59
N TYR A 138 31.77 -11.15 13.05
CA TYR A 138 31.19 -12.50 13.06
C TYR A 138 31.05 -13.07 14.47
N ALA A 139 31.97 -12.80 15.39
CA ALA A 139 31.85 -13.22 16.78
C ALA A 139 30.69 -12.48 17.48
N LYS A 140 30.58 -11.17 17.29
CA LYS A 140 29.51 -10.36 17.88
C LYS A 140 28.11 -10.75 17.38
N LEU A 141 28.02 -11.19 16.13
CA LEU A 141 26.77 -11.61 15.51
C LEU A 141 26.47 -13.10 15.66
N ARG A 142 27.41 -13.88 16.24
CA ARG A 142 27.27 -15.33 16.41
C ARG A 142 26.12 -15.64 17.36
N ASP A 143 26.10 -15.01 18.51
CA ASP A 143 25.12 -15.28 19.56
C ASP A 143 23.70 -14.99 19.05
N CYS A 144 23.50 -13.88 18.33
CA CYS A 144 22.20 -13.54 17.71
C CYS A 144 21.78 -14.56 16.64
N LYS A 145 22.74 -15.14 15.92
CA LYS A 145 22.47 -16.17 14.89
C LYS A 145 22.16 -17.53 15.52
N GLU A 146 22.81 -17.89 16.61
CA GLU A 146 22.57 -19.14 17.35
C GLU A 146 21.27 -19.09 18.14
N SER A 147 20.84 -17.91 18.57
CA SER A 147 19.58 -17.69 19.30
C SER A 147 18.35 -17.41 18.41
N ASP A 148 18.48 -17.45 17.08
CA ASP A 148 17.47 -17.04 16.08
C ASP A 148 16.90 -15.61 16.29
N ASP A 149 17.70 -14.72 16.90
CA ASP A 149 17.34 -13.32 17.12
C ASP A 149 17.63 -12.49 15.87
N LYS A 150 16.66 -12.50 14.95
CA LYS A 150 16.76 -11.82 13.64
C LYS A 150 16.87 -10.30 13.78
N GLU A 151 16.19 -9.71 14.76
CA GLU A 151 16.21 -8.26 14.98
C GLU A 151 17.56 -7.81 15.59
N GLY A 152 18.02 -8.49 16.65
CA GLY A 152 19.32 -8.23 17.24
C GLY A 152 20.47 -8.44 16.27
N TYR A 153 20.37 -9.46 15.39
CA TYR A 153 21.33 -9.68 14.32
C TYR A 153 21.39 -8.49 13.35
N LEU A 154 20.24 -7.99 12.88
CA LEU A 154 20.17 -6.87 11.95
C LEU A 154 20.65 -5.54 12.57
N VAL A 155 20.27 -5.26 13.81
CA VAL A 155 20.71 -4.06 14.55
C VAL A 155 22.22 -4.11 14.81
N GLY A 156 22.72 -5.24 15.31
CA GLY A 156 24.16 -5.45 15.56
C GLY A 156 24.98 -5.32 14.28
N LEU A 157 24.42 -5.76 13.16
CA LEU A 157 25.06 -5.68 11.86
C LEU A 157 25.09 -4.25 11.31
N ALA A 158 23.97 -3.52 11.35
CA ALA A 158 23.90 -2.13 10.91
C ALA A 158 24.86 -1.23 11.71
N GLN A 159 24.97 -1.48 13.02
CA GLN A 159 25.92 -0.79 13.88
C GLN A 159 27.37 -1.11 13.49
N SER A 160 27.67 -2.38 13.20
CA SER A 160 29.00 -2.82 12.79
C SER A 160 29.42 -2.20 11.46
N TYR A 161 28.52 -2.16 10.47
CA TYR A 161 28.74 -1.50 9.18
C TYR A 161 29.00 0.01 9.33
N SER A 162 28.18 0.69 10.13
CA SER A 162 28.33 2.13 10.39
C SER A 162 29.65 2.47 11.08
N ASN A 163 30.08 1.62 12.03
CA ASN A 163 31.37 1.76 12.71
C ASN A 163 32.55 1.50 11.75
N THR A 164 32.46 0.49 10.87
CA THR A 164 33.50 0.23 9.86
C THR A 164 33.61 1.36 8.86
N LEU A 165 32.50 1.98 8.42
CA LEU A 165 32.53 3.16 7.55
C LEU A 165 33.17 4.37 8.23
N ARG A 166 32.91 4.59 9.52
CA ARG A 166 33.57 5.66 10.28
C ARG A 166 35.08 5.43 10.36
N LEU A 167 35.51 4.20 10.66
CA LEU A 167 36.92 3.83 10.65
C LEU A 167 37.58 4.03 9.27
N CYS A 168 36.87 3.73 8.17
CA CYS A 168 37.39 3.98 6.83
C CYS A 168 37.67 5.47 6.59
N LYS A 169 36.77 6.37 7.00
CA LYS A 169 36.97 7.83 6.89
C LYS A 169 38.18 8.31 7.71
N ASP A 170 38.36 7.74 8.90
CA ASP A 170 39.51 8.08 9.75
C ASP A 170 40.83 7.57 9.14
N LEU A 171 40.82 6.42 8.47
CA LEU A 171 41.98 5.87 7.76
C LEU A 171 42.29 6.59 6.44
N GLU A 172 41.26 7.08 5.74
CA GLU A 172 41.42 7.95 4.56
C GLU A 172 42.16 9.24 4.91
N ALA A 173 41.85 9.84 6.07
CA ALA A 173 42.53 11.03 6.57
C ALA A 173 44.02 10.82 6.88
N LEU A 174 44.45 9.57 7.06
CA LEU A 174 45.84 9.19 7.36
C LEU A 174 46.66 8.83 6.10
N TYR A 175 46.13 9.01 4.89
CA TYR A 175 46.80 8.67 3.62
C TYR A 175 47.36 7.24 3.57
N VAL A 176 46.58 6.28 4.07
CA VAL A 176 47.00 4.89 4.28
C VAL A 176 47.29 4.13 2.96
N SER A 177 46.68 4.55 1.84
CA SER A 177 46.89 3.98 0.51
C SER A 177 46.86 5.09 -0.56
N SER A 178 47.62 4.90 -1.65
CA SER A 178 47.57 5.76 -2.84
C SER A 178 46.36 5.47 -3.73
N ASP A 179 45.68 4.34 -3.51
CA ASP A 179 44.49 3.92 -4.25
C ASP A 179 43.21 4.20 -3.45
N ALA A 180 42.40 5.13 -3.97
CA ALA A 180 41.12 5.53 -3.38
C ALA A 180 40.07 4.40 -3.35
N SER A 181 40.26 3.33 -4.14
CA SER A 181 39.35 2.19 -4.19
C SER A 181 39.67 1.09 -3.15
N PHE A 182 40.81 1.19 -2.47
CA PHE A 182 41.30 0.17 -1.55
C PHE A 182 40.37 -0.07 -0.35
N LEU A 183 40.07 0.96 0.44
CA LEU A 183 39.19 0.84 1.63
C LEU A 183 37.72 0.50 1.28
N PRO A 184 37.12 1.09 0.21
CA PRO A 184 35.82 0.65 -0.27
C PRO A 184 35.77 -0.84 -0.64
N THR A 185 36.80 -1.36 -1.33
CA THR A 185 36.86 -2.77 -1.74
C THR A 185 36.98 -3.71 -0.54
N LEU A 186 37.75 -3.35 0.49
CA LEU A 186 37.84 -4.14 1.73
C LEU A 186 36.56 -4.14 2.54
N THR A 187 35.90 -2.98 2.63
CA THR A 187 34.57 -2.89 3.25
C THR A 187 33.58 -3.75 2.48
N GLN A 188 33.60 -3.71 1.15
CA GLN A 188 32.74 -4.54 0.32
C GLN A 188 33.05 -6.03 0.46
N SER A 189 34.30 -6.44 0.64
CA SER A 189 34.67 -7.84 0.91
C SER A 189 34.09 -8.35 2.24
N ILE A 190 34.08 -7.52 3.30
CA ILE A 190 33.52 -7.91 4.60
C ILE A 190 31.98 -8.01 4.56
N PHE A 191 31.32 -7.15 3.78
CA PHE A 191 29.86 -7.00 3.76
C PHE A 191 29.19 -7.42 2.42
N SER A 192 29.88 -8.14 1.54
CA SER A 192 29.45 -8.48 0.17
C SER A 192 28.09 -9.18 0.14
N ARG A 193 27.93 -10.24 0.96
CA ARG A 193 26.67 -11.00 1.12
C ARG A 193 25.49 -10.16 1.60
N LEU A 194 25.73 -9.02 2.23
CA LEU A 194 24.69 -8.14 2.77
C LEU A 194 24.26 -7.06 1.78
N GLN A 195 25.17 -6.63 0.91
CA GLN A 195 24.85 -5.79 -0.23
C GLN A 195 23.98 -6.56 -1.25
N GLU A 196 24.27 -7.85 -1.45
CA GLU A 196 23.43 -8.77 -2.24
C GLU A 196 22.04 -8.93 -1.59
N LEU A 197 21.97 -9.20 -0.29
CA LEU A 197 20.69 -9.28 0.43
C LEU A 197 19.90 -7.96 0.36
N LYS A 198 20.57 -6.81 0.49
CA LYS A 198 19.95 -5.48 0.36
C LYS A 198 19.39 -5.27 -1.04
N ARG A 199 20.14 -5.65 -2.08
CA ARG A 199 19.72 -5.53 -3.48
C ARG A 199 18.55 -6.47 -3.79
N ASP A 200 18.58 -7.69 -3.28
CA ASP A 200 17.52 -8.69 -3.45
C ASP A 200 16.24 -8.28 -2.71
N VAL A 201 16.36 -7.78 -1.48
CA VAL A 201 15.23 -7.24 -0.71
C VAL A 201 14.65 -6.02 -1.42
N GLN A 202 15.48 -5.09 -1.87
CA GLN A 202 15.05 -3.88 -2.58
C GLN A 202 14.40 -4.18 -3.93
N ALA A 203 14.93 -5.14 -4.69
CA ALA A 203 14.32 -5.61 -5.94
C ALA A 203 12.98 -6.30 -5.70
N ARG A 204 12.87 -7.14 -4.65
CA ARG A 204 11.63 -7.82 -4.30
C ARG A 204 10.55 -6.84 -3.80
N LEU A 205 10.90 -5.87 -2.95
CA LEU A 205 9.97 -4.83 -2.48
C LEU A 205 9.41 -3.99 -3.64
N MET A 206 10.21 -3.63 -4.64
CA MET A 206 9.76 -2.82 -5.78
C MET A 206 8.87 -3.57 -6.80
N THR A 207 8.78 -4.90 -6.72
CA THR A 207 8.03 -5.72 -7.69
C THR A 207 6.69 -6.25 -7.18
N VAL A 208 6.34 -6.05 -5.89
CA VAL A 208 5.04 -6.51 -5.39
C VAL A 208 4.00 -5.41 -5.62
N GLU A 209 3.28 -5.48 -6.74
CA GLU A 209 2.27 -4.49 -7.15
C GLU A 209 1.17 -4.23 -6.09
N THR A 210 1.01 -5.12 -5.10
CA THR A 210 -0.01 -4.99 -4.04
C THR A 210 0.42 -5.43 -2.64
N TYR A 211 1.68 -5.84 -2.43
CA TYR A 211 2.14 -6.45 -1.16
C TYR A 211 1.18 -7.50 -0.55
N GLY A 212 0.40 -8.22 -1.38
CA GLY A 212 -0.59 -9.20 -0.89
C GLY A 212 -1.87 -8.59 -0.31
N GLY A 213 -2.13 -7.30 -0.54
CA GLY A 213 -3.27 -6.57 0.05
C GLY A 213 -3.01 -6.03 1.45
N GLU A 214 -1.74 -6.04 1.90
CA GLU A 214 -1.33 -5.47 3.16
C GLU A 214 -1.44 -3.95 3.16
N THR A 215 -2.11 -3.39 4.16
CA THR A 215 -2.34 -1.95 4.30
C THR A 215 -1.15 -1.21 4.89
N PHE A 216 -0.25 -1.93 5.55
CA PHE A 216 0.82 -1.40 6.40
C PHE A 216 0.35 -0.47 7.52
N LEU A 217 -0.96 -0.40 7.77
CA LEU A 217 -1.58 0.34 8.86
C LEU A 217 -1.90 -0.63 9.99
N SER A 218 -1.21 -0.45 11.12
CA SER A 218 -1.46 -1.20 12.36
C SER A 218 -2.06 -0.26 13.41
N GLU A 219 -3.27 -0.59 13.86
CA GLU A 219 -3.94 0.08 14.97
C GLU A 219 -3.21 -0.19 16.29
N ASP A 220 -2.63 -1.38 16.47
CA ASP A 220 -1.89 -1.75 17.68
C ASP A 220 -0.60 -0.93 17.85
N ILE A 221 0.17 -0.76 16.77
CA ILE A 221 1.36 0.11 16.76
C ILE A 221 0.94 1.55 17.07
N ALA A 222 -0.15 2.02 16.45
CA ALA A 222 -0.66 3.36 16.71
C ALA A 222 -1.07 3.56 18.17
N ILE A 223 -1.81 2.60 18.76
CA ILE A 223 -2.22 2.63 20.16
C ILE A 223 -0.99 2.64 21.07
N SER A 224 0.01 1.81 20.80
CA SER A 224 1.25 1.78 21.57
C SER A 224 1.98 3.12 21.56
N ILE A 225 2.18 3.72 20.38
CA ILE A 225 2.82 5.06 20.25
C ILE A 225 1.98 6.13 20.97
N LEU A 226 0.66 6.10 20.83
CA LEU A 226 -0.24 7.04 21.50
C LEU A 226 -0.19 6.89 23.03
N GLN A 227 -0.09 5.67 23.55
CA GLN A 227 0.03 5.41 24.99
C GLN A 227 1.37 5.91 25.55
N GLU A 228 2.49 5.62 24.88
CA GLU A 228 3.81 6.08 25.31
C GLU A 228 3.91 7.61 25.30
N THR A 229 3.41 8.24 24.25
CA THR A 229 3.40 9.72 24.15
C THR A 229 2.43 10.34 25.16
N LYS A 230 1.28 9.73 25.44
CA LYS A 230 0.38 10.15 26.53
C LYS A 230 1.07 10.14 27.89
N ASN A 231 1.81 9.08 28.19
CA ASN A 231 2.59 8.98 29.42
C ASN A 231 3.67 10.05 29.50
N ALA A 232 4.33 10.37 28.37
CA ALA A 232 5.30 11.44 28.29
C ALA A 232 4.68 12.84 28.54
N PHE A 233 3.50 13.12 27.96
CA PHE A 233 2.77 14.37 28.23
C PHE A 233 2.40 14.49 29.72
N ASN A 234 1.90 13.41 30.33
CA ASN A 234 1.56 13.39 31.76
C ASN A 234 2.79 13.64 32.66
N ARG A 235 3.93 12.99 32.37
CA ARG A 235 5.20 13.23 33.09
C ARG A 235 5.66 14.67 32.95
N THR A 236 5.59 15.23 31.74
CA THR A 236 5.96 16.63 31.47
C THR A 236 5.11 17.59 32.32
N ALA A 237 3.79 17.36 32.37
CA ALA A 237 2.89 18.21 33.14
C ALA A 237 3.13 18.15 34.67
N GLN A 238 3.68 17.04 35.18
CA GLN A 238 3.89 16.82 36.62
C GLN A 238 5.30 17.16 37.09
N LEU A 239 6.31 16.94 36.26
CA LEU A 239 7.73 16.98 36.65
C LEU A 239 8.45 18.26 36.21
N CYS A 240 8.00 18.91 35.15
CA CYS A 240 8.65 20.12 34.63
C CYS A 240 8.16 21.39 35.32
N GLU A 241 8.98 22.44 35.29
CA GLU A 241 8.52 23.78 35.67
C GLU A 241 7.41 24.26 34.73
N LYS A 242 6.42 24.96 35.28
CA LYS A 242 5.22 25.39 34.52
C LYS A 242 5.55 26.25 33.28
N SER A 243 6.63 27.02 33.33
CA SER A 243 7.14 27.84 32.22
C SER A 243 7.69 26.99 31.06
N GLU A 244 8.21 25.79 31.36
CA GLU A 244 8.87 24.92 30.39
C GLU A 244 7.96 23.84 29.80
N VAL A 245 6.85 23.52 30.48
CA VAL A 245 5.85 22.53 30.04
C VAL A 245 5.42 22.72 28.57
N PRO A 246 5.09 23.94 28.09
CA PRO A 246 4.61 24.11 26.71
C PRO A 246 5.66 23.71 25.67
N LYS A 247 6.93 24.05 25.93
CA LYS A 247 8.02 23.73 25.00
C LYS A 247 8.32 22.24 24.96
N HIS A 248 8.28 21.57 26.11
CA HIS A 248 8.44 20.12 26.19
C HIS A 248 7.26 19.40 25.53
N CYS A 249 6.02 19.90 25.69
CA CYS A 249 4.85 19.38 25.01
C CYS A 249 4.99 19.49 23.48
N GLU A 250 5.46 20.63 22.96
CA GLU A 250 5.76 20.77 21.53
C GLU A 250 6.78 19.71 21.05
N ASN A 251 7.86 19.50 21.80
CA ASN A 251 8.90 18.52 21.42
C ASN A 251 8.36 17.08 21.39
N ILE A 252 7.50 16.70 22.36
CA ILE A 252 6.87 15.37 22.38
C ILE A 252 5.88 15.23 21.23
N LEU A 253 5.14 16.29 20.88
CA LEU A 253 4.28 16.29 19.71
C LEU A 253 5.08 16.12 18.42
N ASP A 254 6.24 16.77 18.28
CA ASP A 254 7.11 16.60 17.11
C ASP A 254 7.57 15.14 16.97
N VAL A 255 7.88 14.46 18.08
CA VAL A 255 8.20 13.01 18.10
C VAL A 255 6.98 12.17 17.72
N LEU A 256 5.80 12.46 18.28
CA LEU A 256 4.56 11.77 17.93
C LEU A 256 4.26 11.89 16.43
N LEU A 257 4.36 13.09 15.86
CA LEU A 257 4.12 13.32 14.44
C LEU A 257 5.20 12.67 13.57
N LYS A 258 6.45 12.62 14.01
CA LYS A 258 7.49 11.91 13.26
C LYS A 258 7.15 10.43 13.12
N TYR A 259 6.87 9.74 14.22
CA TYR A 259 6.71 8.28 14.20
C TYR A 259 5.31 7.83 13.80
N LEU A 260 4.25 8.41 14.38
CA LEU A 260 2.89 7.98 14.06
C LEU A 260 2.38 8.58 12.75
N TYR A 261 2.70 9.85 12.47
CA TYR A 261 2.24 10.49 11.26
C TYR A 261 3.17 10.21 10.07
N VAL A 262 4.44 10.62 10.09
CA VAL A 262 5.33 10.49 8.92
C VAL A 262 5.70 9.03 8.63
N GLU A 263 6.25 8.32 9.62
CA GLU A 263 6.82 6.98 9.41
C GLU A 263 5.76 5.86 9.35
N HIS A 264 4.54 6.11 9.83
CA HIS A 264 3.45 5.11 9.83
C HIS A 264 2.31 5.49 8.88
N LEU A 265 1.51 6.50 9.23
CA LEU A 265 0.32 6.87 8.44
C LEU A 265 0.67 7.33 7.02
N ASP A 266 1.55 8.32 6.90
CA ASP A 266 1.86 8.98 5.64
C ASP A 266 2.55 8.02 4.68
N TYR A 267 3.55 7.28 5.18
CA TYR A 267 4.23 6.23 4.43
C TYR A 267 3.27 5.13 3.93
N ALA A 268 2.40 4.60 4.78
CA ALA A 268 1.46 3.56 4.40
C ALA A 268 0.46 4.04 3.34
N ILE A 269 -0.02 5.29 3.45
CA ILE A 269 -0.94 5.86 2.46
C ILE A 269 -0.24 6.11 1.12
N GLU A 270 1.01 6.57 1.12
CA GLU A 270 1.78 6.72 -0.12
C GLU A 270 1.98 5.39 -0.84
N LEU A 271 2.29 4.32 -0.10
CA LEU A 271 2.34 2.96 -0.66
C LEU A 271 0.97 2.51 -1.18
N ALA A 272 -0.09 2.74 -0.41
CA ALA A 272 -1.44 2.37 -0.81
C ALA A 272 -1.87 3.10 -2.09
N LEU A 273 -1.52 4.38 -2.24
CA LEU A 273 -1.79 5.18 -3.44
C LEU A 273 -1.07 4.65 -4.69
N ALA A 274 0.14 4.09 -4.51
CA ALA A 274 0.89 3.47 -5.59
C ALA A 274 0.29 2.12 -6.02
N GLY A 275 -0.37 1.40 -5.10
CA GLY A 275 -1.02 0.11 -5.35
C GLY A 275 -2.42 0.20 -5.97
N ILE A 276 -3.00 1.40 -6.14
CA ILE A 276 -4.31 1.55 -6.80
C ILE A 276 -4.15 1.25 -8.30
N SER A 277 -5.00 0.38 -8.83
CA SER A 277 -5.01 0.03 -10.25
C SER A 277 -5.20 1.27 -11.14
N LEU A 278 -4.66 1.21 -12.36
CA LEU A 278 -4.83 2.24 -13.38
C LEU A 278 -6.32 2.50 -13.67
N ALA A 279 -6.62 3.68 -14.22
CA ALA A 279 -8.00 4.15 -14.42
C ALA A 279 -8.86 3.28 -15.36
N GLU A 280 -8.27 2.41 -16.18
CA GLU A 280 -9.01 1.48 -17.07
C GLU A 280 -8.41 0.07 -16.98
N PRO A 281 -8.62 -0.63 -15.86
CA PRO A 281 -8.08 -1.96 -15.68
C PRO A 281 -8.92 -2.97 -16.49
N LYS A 282 -8.25 -3.98 -17.05
CA LYS A 282 -8.91 -5.11 -17.75
C LYS A 282 -9.25 -6.27 -16.82
N ILE A 283 -8.74 -6.22 -15.60
CA ILE A 283 -8.96 -7.19 -14.53
C ILE A 283 -9.71 -6.46 -13.42
N GLU A 284 -10.58 -7.19 -12.71
CA GLU A 284 -11.35 -6.64 -11.60
C GLU A 284 -10.45 -5.98 -10.57
N PRO A 285 -10.55 -4.65 -10.36
CA PRO A 285 -9.67 -3.96 -9.44
C PRO A 285 -10.04 -4.28 -7.98
N PRO A 286 -9.05 -4.50 -7.10
CA PRO A 286 -9.31 -4.79 -5.70
C PRO A 286 -9.92 -3.57 -5.01
N ALA A 287 -10.76 -3.81 -4.00
CA ALA A 287 -11.37 -2.78 -3.16
C ALA A 287 -10.46 -2.34 -1.98
N TYR A 288 -9.15 -2.61 -2.08
CA TYR A 288 -8.16 -2.50 -1.01
C TYR A 288 -8.03 -1.08 -0.45
N PHE A 289 -8.16 -0.04 -1.27
CA PHE A 289 -8.01 1.32 -0.77
C PHE A 289 -9.09 1.70 0.26
N PHE A 290 -10.30 1.10 0.20
CA PHE A 290 -11.33 1.36 1.21
C PHE A 290 -10.96 0.83 2.60
N SER A 291 -10.21 -0.29 2.70
CA SER A 291 -9.72 -0.76 4.00
C SER A 291 -8.62 0.14 4.56
N VAL A 292 -7.77 0.70 3.68
CA VAL A 292 -6.77 1.71 4.07
C VAL A 292 -7.47 2.95 4.66
N VAL A 293 -8.56 3.41 4.02
CA VAL A 293 -9.35 4.55 4.52
C VAL A 293 -9.95 4.26 5.89
N ALA A 294 -10.51 3.06 6.12
CA ALA A 294 -11.05 2.68 7.43
C ALA A 294 -9.99 2.73 8.53
N GLN A 295 -8.87 2.01 8.35
CA GLN A 295 -7.81 1.92 9.35
C GLN A 295 -7.16 3.29 9.62
N ASN A 296 -6.89 4.06 8.56
CA ASN A 296 -6.39 5.43 8.71
C ASN A 296 -7.37 6.30 9.51
N THR A 297 -8.67 6.21 9.22
CA THR A 297 -9.70 6.96 9.96
C THR A 297 -9.69 6.58 11.44
N THR A 298 -9.63 5.29 11.78
CA THR A 298 -9.52 4.83 13.17
C THR A 298 -8.32 5.44 13.87
N ILE A 299 -7.13 5.33 13.28
CA ILE A 299 -5.87 5.83 13.88
C ILE A 299 -5.91 7.35 14.03
N VAL A 300 -6.36 8.07 13.00
CA VAL A 300 -6.46 9.54 13.02
C VAL A 300 -7.44 10.01 14.09
N LEU A 301 -8.58 9.33 14.28
CA LEU A 301 -9.52 9.67 15.36
C LEU A 301 -8.89 9.50 16.74
N LEU A 302 -8.10 8.45 16.96
CA LEU A 302 -7.35 8.26 18.21
C LEU A 302 -6.30 9.36 18.42
N LEU A 303 -5.57 9.71 17.36
CA LEU A 303 -4.59 10.79 17.36
C LEU A 303 -5.25 12.15 17.65
N MET A 304 -6.40 12.45 17.02
CA MET A 304 -7.16 13.67 17.28
C MET A 304 -7.62 13.78 18.73
N LYS A 305 -8.11 12.67 19.28
CA LYS A 305 -8.51 12.61 20.69
C LYS A 305 -7.32 12.85 21.62
N GLN A 306 -6.17 12.24 21.34
CA GLN A 306 -4.94 12.46 22.12
C GLN A 306 -4.49 13.92 22.09
N TYR A 307 -4.60 14.58 20.93
CA TYR A 307 -4.30 16.02 20.81
C TYR A 307 -5.24 16.86 21.67
N GLU A 308 -6.55 16.62 21.61
CA GLU A 308 -7.55 17.36 22.38
C GLU A 308 -7.41 17.13 23.89
N ASP A 309 -7.20 15.89 24.32
CA ASP A 309 -7.16 15.52 25.73
C ASP A 309 -5.81 15.83 26.41
N SER A 310 -4.69 15.69 25.69
CA SER A 310 -3.34 15.69 26.30
C SER A 310 -2.41 16.79 25.79
N VAL A 311 -2.59 17.28 24.57
CA VAL A 311 -1.69 18.29 23.97
C VAL A 311 -2.26 19.69 24.15
N TYR A 312 -3.48 19.91 23.66
CA TYR A 312 -4.12 21.23 23.65
C TYR A 312 -4.17 21.89 25.04
N PRO A 313 -4.51 21.18 26.15
CA PRO A 313 -4.52 21.78 27.48
C PRO A 313 -3.15 22.27 27.97
N LEU A 314 -2.05 21.67 27.49
CA LEU A 314 -0.68 22.01 27.89
C LEU A 314 -0.10 23.19 27.09
N VAL A 315 -0.64 23.45 25.89
CA VAL A 315 -0.16 24.51 25.00
C VAL A 315 -1.10 25.70 24.89
N LYS A 316 -2.35 25.59 25.34
CA LYS A 316 -3.35 26.68 25.28
C LYS A 316 -2.88 27.91 26.06
N ASN A 317 -3.04 29.08 25.46
CA ASN A 317 -2.61 30.40 25.94
C ASN A 317 -1.09 30.51 26.14
N THR A 318 -0.29 29.80 25.35
CA THR A 318 1.18 29.82 25.43
C THR A 318 1.82 30.29 24.12
N VAL A 319 3.10 30.65 24.17
CA VAL A 319 3.86 31.11 22.98
C VAL A 319 3.99 30.06 21.87
N VAL A 320 3.84 28.77 22.19
CA VAL A 320 3.95 27.67 21.21
C VAL A 320 2.60 27.27 20.61
N GLU A 321 1.47 27.76 21.14
CA GLU A 321 0.12 27.35 20.73
C GLU A 321 -0.07 27.44 19.21
N GLN A 322 0.26 28.61 18.64
CA GLN A 322 0.08 28.85 17.20
C GLN A 322 0.98 27.96 16.35
N CYS A 323 2.21 27.70 16.79
CA CYS A 323 3.15 26.81 16.10
C CYS A 323 2.61 25.37 16.09
N VAL A 324 2.20 24.87 17.25
CA VAL A 324 1.62 23.53 17.45
C VAL A 324 0.34 23.36 16.63
N ALA A 325 -0.59 24.31 16.72
CA ALA A 325 -1.84 24.28 15.98
C ALA A 325 -1.61 24.26 14.46
N LYS A 326 -0.63 25.05 13.97
CA LYS A 326 -0.28 25.07 12.54
C LYS A 326 0.30 23.75 12.07
N LYS A 327 1.27 23.17 12.80
CA LYS A 327 1.87 21.86 12.49
C LYS A 327 0.79 20.77 12.45
N TRP A 328 -0.04 20.73 13.49
CA TRP A 328 -1.15 19.79 13.62
C TRP A 328 -2.15 19.87 12.46
N ALA A 329 -2.66 21.08 12.16
CA ALA A 329 -3.61 21.28 11.08
C ALA A 329 -3.01 20.95 9.70
N SER A 330 -1.72 21.22 9.49
CA SER A 330 -1.03 20.87 8.26
C SER A 330 -0.94 19.35 8.06
N ALA A 331 -0.64 18.60 9.12
CA ALA A 331 -0.56 17.14 9.07
C ALA A 331 -1.92 16.52 8.70
N LEU A 332 -2.99 16.91 9.39
CA LEU A 332 -4.34 16.39 9.10
C LEU A 332 -4.81 16.75 7.68
N ARG A 333 -4.57 17.99 7.23
CA ARG A 333 -4.94 18.42 5.88
C ARG A 333 -4.20 17.63 4.81
N SER A 334 -2.91 17.36 5.02
CA SER A 334 -2.10 16.56 4.10
C SER A 334 -2.65 15.13 3.96
N LEU A 335 -2.99 14.48 5.09
CA LEU A 335 -3.64 13.15 5.06
C LEU A 335 -4.98 13.17 4.33
N GLU A 336 -5.84 14.15 4.63
CA GLU A 336 -7.14 14.30 3.97
C GLU A 336 -6.98 14.43 2.45
N GLN A 337 -6.02 15.23 1.98
CA GLN A 337 -5.73 15.37 0.55
C GLN A 337 -5.28 14.06 -0.09
N LYS A 338 -4.41 13.28 0.58
CA LYS A 338 -3.96 11.98 0.08
C LYS A 338 -5.09 10.95 0.03
N ILE A 339 -5.96 10.93 1.05
CA ILE A 339 -7.16 10.07 1.07
C ILE A 339 -8.13 10.46 -0.05
N ASN A 340 -8.38 11.76 -0.25
CA ASN A 340 -9.21 12.26 -1.36
C ASN A 340 -8.67 11.83 -2.72
N LEU A 341 -7.35 11.99 -2.93
CA LEU A 341 -6.69 11.53 -4.16
C LEU A 341 -6.88 10.03 -4.39
N GLY A 342 -6.72 9.22 -3.35
CA GLY A 342 -6.85 7.77 -3.48
C GLY A 342 -8.28 7.31 -3.71
N LEU A 343 -9.26 7.92 -3.04
CA LEU A 343 -10.69 7.66 -3.30
C LEU A 343 -11.06 8.01 -4.74
N GLU A 344 -10.58 9.15 -5.25
CA GLU A 344 -10.79 9.56 -6.64
C GLU A 344 -10.16 8.57 -7.63
N ARG A 345 -8.92 8.12 -7.38
CA ARG A 345 -8.27 7.07 -8.21
C ARG A 345 -9.03 5.75 -8.16
N GLN A 346 -9.48 5.33 -6.98
CA GLN A 346 -10.25 4.09 -6.80
C GLN A 346 -11.58 4.16 -7.55
N LEU A 347 -12.32 5.28 -7.46
CA LEU A 347 -13.55 5.47 -8.24
C LEU A 347 -13.29 5.41 -9.75
N ASN A 348 -12.23 6.03 -10.23
CA ASN A 348 -11.86 6.01 -11.65
C ASN A 348 -11.55 4.58 -12.12
N SER A 349 -10.80 3.81 -11.33
CA SER A 349 -10.52 2.40 -11.60
C SER A 349 -11.79 1.54 -11.62
N VAL A 350 -12.70 1.73 -10.65
CA VAL A 350 -13.99 1.03 -10.58
C VAL A 350 -14.85 1.31 -11.83
N LEU A 351 -14.96 2.58 -12.22
CA LEU A 351 -15.72 2.98 -13.40
C LEU A 351 -15.06 2.55 -14.71
N GLY A 352 -13.73 2.56 -14.77
CA GLY A 352 -12.97 2.07 -15.91
C GLY A 352 -13.17 0.58 -16.13
N TYR A 353 -13.19 -0.23 -15.06
CA TYR A 353 -13.50 -1.65 -15.17
C TYR A 353 -14.94 -1.88 -15.63
N ALA A 354 -15.91 -1.15 -15.07
CA ALA A 354 -17.30 -1.24 -15.52
C ALA A 354 -17.44 -0.89 -17.01
N ARG A 355 -16.73 0.15 -17.47
CA ARG A 355 -16.66 0.52 -18.90
C ARG A 355 -16.04 -0.59 -19.74
N TYR A 356 -14.95 -1.20 -19.28
CA TYR A 356 -14.30 -2.31 -19.95
C TYR A 356 -15.26 -3.49 -20.13
N VAL A 357 -15.93 -3.93 -19.04
CA VAL A 357 -16.90 -5.03 -19.09
C VAL A 357 -18.04 -4.73 -20.05
N LEU A 358 -18.63 -3.53 -19.98
CA LEU A 358 -19.68 -3.11 -20.91
C LEU A 358 -19.19 -3.12 -22.37
N GLY A 359 -17.96 -2.66 -22.62
CA GLY A 359 -17.39 -2.61 -23.97
C GLY A 359 -16.97 -3.96 -24.53
N SER A 360 -16.56 -4.91 -23.69
CA SER A 360 -16.05 -6.22 -24.11
C SER A 360 -17.13 -7.29 -24.15
N GLU A 361 -18.08 -7.27 -23.20
CA GLU A 361 -19.06 -8.34 -23.02
C GLU A 361 -20.42 -8.01 -23.66
N GLN A 362 -20.83 -6.74 -23.73
CA GLN A 362 -22.13 -6.35 -24.30
C GLN A 362 -22.03 -6.21 -25.82
N LYS A 363 -22.70 -7.09 -26.56
CA LYS A 363 -22.62 -7.18 -28.03
C LYS A 363 -23.81 -6.48 -28.68
N LYS A 364 -23.63 -6.03 -29.93
CA LYS A 364 -24.72 -5.47 -30.74
C LYS A 364 -25.90 -6.44 -30.93
N ALA A 365 -25.61 -7.73 -30.94
CA ALA A 365 -26.62 -8.79 -31.06
C ALA A 365 -27.53 -8.89 -29.82
N ASP A 366 -27.12 -8.38 -28.65
CA ASP A 366 -27.95 -8.38 -27.45
C ASP A 366 -29.13 -7.42 -27.61
N PHE A 367 -28.88 -6.24 -28.19
CA PHE A 367 -29.91 -5.21 -28.37
C PHE A 367 -30.57 -5.22 -29.76
N LYS A 368 -30.05 -6.02 -30.68
CA LYS A 368 -30.67 -6.28 -31.98
C LYS A 368 -30.51 -7.76 -32.37
N PRO A 369 -31.16 -8.68 -31.64
CA PRO A 369 -31.13 -10.10 -31.97
C PRO A 369 -31.87 -10.40 -33.28
N ASP A 370 -31.39 -11.39 -34.02
CA ASP A 370 -32.05 -11.88 -35.24
C ASP A 370 -33.29 -12.71 -34.90
N SER A 371 -33.31 -13.36 -33.73
CA SER A 371 -34.47 -14.07 -33.21
C SER A 371 -35.39 -13.12 -32.44
N GLN A 372 -36.70 -13.30 -32.61
CA GLN A 372 -37.72 -12.53 -31.87
C GLN A 372 -38.05 -13.15 -30.49
N GLN A 373 -37.27 -14.13 -30.03
CA GLN A 373 -37.46 -14.72 -28.70
C GLN A 373 -37.05 -13.70 -27.64
N ILE A 374 -38.01 -13.29 -26.83
CA ILE A 374 -37.80 -12.35 -25.73
C ILE A 374 -37.30 -13.14 -24.52
N ASN A 375 -36.06 -12.91 -24.12
CA ASN A 375 -35.52 -13.43 -22.88
C ASN A 375 -35.71 -12.39 -21.77
N LEU A 376 -36.34 -12.78 -20.66
CA LEU A 376 -36.72 -11.85 -19.57
C LEU A 376 -35.61 -11.66 -18.52
N GLY A 377 -34.41 -12.17 -18.75
CA GLY A 377 -33.25 -11.96 -17.87
C GLY A 377 -32.40 -10.77 -18.30
N ALA A 378 -31.65 -10.18 -17.37
CA ALA A 378 -30.61 -9.19 -17.68
C ALA A 378 -29.44 -9.83 -18.44
N SER A 379 -28.73 -9.02 -19.24
CA SER A 379 -27.55 -9.42 -20.00
C SER A 379 -26.40 -9.89 -19.10
N SER A 380 -25.49 -10.69 -19.67
CA SER A 380 -24.31 -11.17 -18.93
C SER A 380 -23.41 -10.02 -18.49
N ALA A 381 -23.23 -8.99 -19.33
CA ALA A 381 -22.45 -7.81 -18.95
C ALA A 381 -23.11 -7.03 -17.81
N CYS A 382 -24.44 -6.87 -17.85
CA CYS A 382 -25.17 -6.24 -16.75
C CYS A 382 -24.98 -6.98 -15.43
N GLN A 383 -25.19 -8.30 -15.43
CA GLN A 383 -25.03 -9.14 -14.24
C GLN A 383 -23.60 -9.05 -13.67
N GLN A 384 -22.59 -9.05 -14.54
CA GLN A 384 -21.19 -8.94 -14.12
C GLN A 384 -20.88 -7.57 -13.51
N VAL A 385 -21.32 -6.48 -14.14
CA VAL A 385 -21.14 -5.12 -13.60
C VAL A 385 -21.87 -4.95 -12.28
N VAL A 386 -23.12 -5.41 -12.16
CA VAL A 386 -23.89 -5.31 -10.91
C VAL A 386 -23.24 -6.10 -9.78
N ARG A 387 -22.75 -7.32 -10.05
CA ARG A 387 -22.03 -8.12 -9.05
C ARG A 387 -20.78 -7.39 -8.57
N PHE A 388 -19.97 -6.90 -9.50
CA PHE A 388 -18.75 -6.15 -9.19
C PHE A 388 -19.04 -4.88 -8.36
N LEU A 389 -19.99 -4.05 -8.80
CA LEU A 389 -20.38 -2.83 -8.10
C LEU A 389 -20.93 -3.11 -6.71
N THR A 390 -21.66 -4.22 -6.52
CA THR A 390 -22.14 -4.64 -5.20
C THR A 390 -20.97 -4.94 -4.26
N THR A 391 -19.94 -5.65 -4.73
CA THR A 391 -18.72 -5.91 -3.95
C THR A 391 -17.99 -4.62 -3.59
N GLN A 392 -17.86 -3.68 -4.53
CA GLN A 392 -17.25 -2.37 -4.27
C GLN A 392 -18.07 -1.53 -3.28
N ALA A 393 -19.39 -1.49 -3.44
CA ALA A 393 -20.28 -0.76 -2.54
C ALA A 393 -20.22 -1.31 -1.09
N SER A 394 -20.21 -2.62 -0.91
CA SER A 394 -20.00 -3.23 0.41
C SER A 394 -18.63 -2.90 1.00
N ALA A 395 -17.59 -2.76 0.18
CA ALA A 395 -16.27 -2.33 0.66
C ALA A 395 -16.26 -0.85 1.06
N MET A 396 -16.94 0.02 0.30
CA MET A 396 -17.14 1.44 0.67
C MET A 396 -17.85 1.56 2.02
N GLU A 397 -18.88 0.75 2.29
CA GLU A 397 -19.63 0.76 3.56
C GLU A 397 -18.79 0.29 4.76
N ARG A 398 -17.78 -0.55 4.53
CA ARG A 398 -16.80 -0.92 5.55
C ARG A 398 -15.69 0.13 5.71
N GLY A 399 -15.39 0.86 4.64
CA GLY A 399 -14.30 1.83 4.56
C GLY A 399 -14.65 3.23 5.05
N CYS A 400 -15.91 3.65 4.86
CA CYS A 400 -16.39 5.00 5.10
C CYS A 400 -17.78 4.97 5.74
N ASP A 401 -18.09 6.00 6.53
CA ASP A 401 -19.36 6.15 7.22
C ASP A 401 -19.99 7.55 6.99
N GLY A 402 -21.16 7.76 7.58
CA GLY A 402 -21.80 9.08 7.67
C GLY A 402 -21.91 9.82 6.32
N GLY A 403 -21.57 11.11 6.34
CA GLY A 403 -21.59 11.97 5.16
C GLY A 403 -20.55 11.60 4.10
N ASN A 404 -19.39 11.07 4.51
CA ASN A 404 -18.34 10.66 3.57
C ASN A 404 -18.80 9.49 2.68
N LEU A 405 -19.51 8.51 3.27
CA LEU A 405 -20.10 7.41 2.51
C LEU A 405 -21.17 7.90 1.52
N VAL A 406 -22.02 8.84 1.94
CA VAL A 406 -23.07 9.44 1.08
C VAL A 406 -22.45 10.14 -0.13
N VAL A 407 -21.41 10.96 0.08
CA VAL A 407 -20.69 11.65 -1.00
C VAL A 407 -20.08 10.65 -1.98
N LEU A 408 -19.38 9.63 -1.45
CA LEU A 408 -18.69 8.64 -2.26
C LEU A 408 -19.65 7.80 -3.13
N GLN A 409 -20.72 7.27 -2.53
CA GLN A 409 -21.73 6.49 -3.26
C GLN A 409 -22.53 7.34 -4.25
N SER A 410 -22.82 8.61 -3.90
CA SER A 410 -23.50 9.54 -4.82
C SER A 410 -22.64 9.86 -6.04
N GLU A 411 -21.33 10.08 -5.86
CA GLU A 411 -20.42 10.35 -6.97
C GLU A 411 -20.28 9.12 -7.89
N LEU A 412 -20.13 7.92 -7.31
CA LEU A 412 -20.12 6.68 -8.09
C LEU A 412 -21.43 6.51 -8.89
N ALA A 413 -22.58 6.74 -8.27
CA ALA A 413 -23.88 6.61 -8.92
C ALA A 413 -24.06 7.60 -10.09
N ASN A 414 -23.69 8.88 -9.89
CA ASN A 414 -23.78 9.90 -10.92
C ASN A 414 -22.87 9.58 -12.12
N ARG A 415 -21.65 9.11 -11.87
CA ARG A 415 -20.70 8.72 -12.93
C ARG A 415 -21.13 7.44 -13.64
N LEU A 416 -21.68 6.47 -12.90
CA LEU A 416 -22.25 5.25 -13.48
C LEU A 416 -23.45 5.57 -14.37
N TYR A 417 -24.34 6.46 -13.95
CA TYR A 417 -25.46 6.93 -14.78
C TYR A 417 -24.98 7.48 -16.13
N LYS A 418 -23.98 8.39 -16.10
CA LYS A 418 -23.38 8.96 -17.32
C LYS A 418 -22.73 7.89 -18.19
N LEU A 419 -22.01 6.94 -17.58
CA LEU A 419 -21.38 5.82 -18.29
C LEU A 419 -22.44 4.97 -19.02
N LEU A 420 -23.51 4.58 -18.32
CA LEU A 420 -24.59 3.77 -18.88
C LEU A 420 -25.32 4.51 -19.99
N LEU A 421 -25.68 5.78 -19.79
CA LEU A 421 -26.34 6.60 -20.80
C LEU A 421 -25.50 6.66 -22.10
N ASN A 422 -24.22 6.98 -21.98
CA ASN A 422 -23.31 7.05 -23.11
C ASN A 422 -23.10 5.69 -23.79
N HIS A 423 -23.11 4.60 -23.03
CA HIS A 423 -22.99 3.24 -23.57
C HIS A 423 -24.25 2.85 -24.35
N ILE A 424 -25.43 3.06 -23.79
CA ILE A 424 -26.74 2.74 -24.41
C ILE A 424 -26.92 3.48 -25.73
N GLN A 425 -26.53 4.75 -25.79
CA GLN A 425 -26.63 5.60 -27.00
C GLN A 425 -25.80 5.10 -28.20
N GLN A 426 -24.85 4.18 -27.98
CA GLN A 426 -24.04 3.61 -29.06
C GLN A 426 -24.71 2.43 -29.78
N PHE A 427 -25.87 1.96 -29.29
CA PHE A 427 -26.57 0.81 -29.84
C PHE A 427 -27.81 1.20 -30.64
N THR A 428 -28.21 0.29 -31.52
CA THR A 428 -29.50 0.32 -32.22
C THR A 428 -30.37 -0.79 -31.68
N PHE A 429 -31.67 -0.53 -31.51
CA PHE A 429 -32.58 -1.44 -30.82
C PHE A 429 -33.64 -2.01 -31.75
N ASN A 430 -34.02 -3.27 -31.51
CA ASN A 430 -35.32 -3.82 -31.94
C ASN A 430 -36.19 -4.09 -30.68
N SER A 431 -37.45 -4.53 -30.86
CA SER A 431 -38.37 -4.72 -29.73
C SER A 431 -37.85 -5.71 -28.67
N ALA A 432 -37.22 -6.82 -29.09
CA ALA A 432 -36.68 -7.81 -28.17
C ALA A 432 -35.47 -7.26 -27.38
N GLY A 433 -34.55 -6.56 -28.05
CA GLY A 433 -33.41 -5.92 -27.42
C GLY A 433 -33.77 -4.73 -26.52
N ALA A 434 -34.83 -3.99 -26.86
CA ALA A 434 -35.36 -2.94 -26.00
C ALA A 434 -35.93 -3.51 -24.68
N MET A 435 -36.59 -4.67 -24.74
CA MET A 435 -37.01 -5.39 -23.52
C MET A 435 -35.84 -5.85 -22.67
N LEU A 436 -34.76 -6.36 -23.29
CA LEU A 436 -33.52 -6.72 -22.58
C LEU A 436 -32.91 -5.50 -21.87
N LEU A 437 -32.84 -4.35 -22.55
CA LEU A 437 -32.36 -3.10 -21.94
C LEU A 437 -33.18 -2.70 -20.71
N LEU A 438 -34.50 -2.89 -20.73
CA LEU A 438 -35.34 -2.62 -19.55
C LEU A 438 -35.00 -3.55 -18.39
N CYS A 439 -34.73 -4.82 -18.64
CA CYS A 439 -34.24 -5.75 -17.62
C CYS A 439 -32.90 -5.28 -17.03
N ASP A 440 -31.95 -4.88 -17.87
CA ASP A 440 -30.64 -4.38 -17.44
C ASP A 440 -30.77 -3.11 -16.57
N LEU A 441 -31.54 -2.13 -17.03
CA LEU A 441 -31.77 -0.88 -16.30
C LEU A 441 -32.49 -1.10 -14.97
N ASN A 442 -33.37 -2.10 -14.89
CA ASN A 442 -34.00 -2.48 -13.64
C ASN A 442 -32.99 -3.07 -12.63
N GLU A 443 -32.05 -3.90 -13.07
CA GLU A 443 -30.99 -4.43 -12.21
C GLU A 443 -30.01 -3.33 -11.74
N TYR A 444 -29.58 -2.43 -12.64
CA TYR A 444 -28.77 -1.27 -12.24
C TYR A 444 -29.49 -0.38 -11.24
N ARG A 445 -30.79 -0.11 -11.46
CA ARG A 445 -31.61 0.66 -10.53
C ARG A 445 -31.71 -0.02 -9.17
N LYS A 446 -31.95 -1.33 -9.11
CA LYS A 446 -31.98 -2.08 -7.84
C LYS A 446 -30.65 -1.99 -7.10
N CYS A 447 -29.54 -2.14 -7.81
CA CYS A 447 -28.19 -2.02 -7.26
C CYS A 447 -27.97 -0.64 -6.63
N VAL A 448 -28.27 0.45 -7.35
CA VAL A 448 -28.09 1.82 -6.85
C VAL A 448 -29.08 2.17 -5.74
N SER A 449 -30.27 1.57 -5.74
CA SER A 449 -31.28 1.79 -4.69
C SER A 449 -30.87 1.27 -3.32
N SER A 450 -29.91 0.34 -3.25
CA SER A 450 -29.36 -0.12 -1.97
C SER A 450 -28.27 0.81 -1.42
N TRP A 451 -27.84 1.82 -2.17
CA TRP A 451 -26.80 2.77 -1.76
C TRP A 451 -27.41 3.98 -1.03
N ARG A 452 -26.60 4.71 -0.26
CA ARG A 452 -26.97 5.96 0.41
C ARG A 452 -26.90 7.15 -0.54
N VAL A 453 -27.74 7.11 -1.56
CA VAL A 453 -27.79 8.11 -2.61
C VAL A 453 -29.03 8.99 -2.46
N GLY A 454 -28.85 10.30 -2.65
CA GLY A 454 -29.95 11.25 -2.69
C GLY A 454 -30.66 11.23 -4.04
N ASP A 455 -30.53 12.32 -4.80
CA ASP A 455 -31.19 12.47 -6.11
C ASP A 455 -30.71 11.52 -7.21
N ALA A 456 -29.54 10.90 -7.06
CA ALA A 456 -28.99 10.01 -8.09
C ALA A 456 -29.93 8.83 -8.41
N ALA A 457 -30.63 8.27 -7.41
CA ALA A 457 -31.62 7.20 -7.65
C ALA A 457 -32.72 7.61 -8.65
N ARG A 458 -33.15 8.88 -8.61
CA ARG A 458 -34.17 9.43 -9.53
C ARG A 458 -33.65 9.51 -10.97
N GLN A 459 -32.35 9.68 -11.17
CA GLN A 459 -31.75 9.67 -12.51
C GLN A 459 -31.84 8.29 -13.15
N PHE A 460 -31.65 7.21 -12.37
CA PHE A 460 -31.84 5.84 -12.85
C PHE A 460 -33.30 5.51 -13.15
N GLU A 461 -34.25 6.01 -12.36
CA GLU A 461 -35.69 5.91 -12.68
C GLU A 461 -36.01 6.62 -14.00
N SER A 462 -35.44 7.80 -14.20
CA SER A 462 -35.61 8.58 -15.42
C SER A 462 -35.00 7.89 -16.64
N LEU A 463 -33.83 7.25 -16.48
CA LEU A 463 -33.19 6.45 -17.54
C LEU A 463 -34.05 5.26 -17.95
N HIS A 464 -34.62 4.56 -16.95
CA HIS A 464 -35.54 3.46 -17.21
C HIS A 464 -36.82 3.96 -17.92
N ALA A 465 -37.34 5.13 -17.54
CA ALA A 465 -38.50 5.73 -18.21
C ALA A 465 -38.18 6.13 -19.67
N LEU A 466 -36.97 6.62 -19.95
CA LEU A 466 -36.51 6.91 -21.31
C LEU A 466 -36.44 5.64 -22.16
N ALA A 467 -35.86 4.56 -21.61
CA ALA A 467 -35.75 3.30 -22.32
C ALA A 467 -37.11 2.66 -22.62
N ASN A 468 -38.14 2.92 -21.80
CA ASN A 468 -39.50 2.45 -22.08
C ASN A 468 -40.02 2.98 -23.43
N LEU A 469 -39.59 4.17 -23.88
CA LEU A 469 -40.00 4.72 -25.18
C LEU A 469 -39.59 3.83 -26.36
N LEU A 470 -38.57 2.98 -26.22
CA LEU A 470 -38.13 2.04 -27.25
C LEU A 470 -39.08 0.84 -27.43
N VAL A 471 -39.97 0.61 -26.46
CA VAL A 471 -40.92 -0.53 -26.46
C VAL A 471 -42.35 -0.07 -26.78
N VAL A 472 -42.66 1.20 -26.58
CA VAL A 472 -44.00 1.76 -26.81
C VAL A 472 -44.37 1.70 -28.29
N LEU A 473 -45.61 1.28 -28.58
CA LEU A 473 -46.15 1.28 -29.94
C LEU A 473 -46.19 2.71 -30.51
N PRO A 474 -45.97 2.91 -31.83
CA PRO A 474 -45.90 4.24 -32.43
C PRO A 474 -47.06 5.17 -32.08
N ASP A 475 -48.29 4.63 -32.02
CA ASP A 475 -49.51 5.38 -31.73
C ASP A 475 -49.53 6.00 -30.33
N ASN A 476 -48.83 5.37 -29.37
CA ASN A 476 -48.79 5.80 -27.96
C ASN A 476 -47.51 6.58 -27.61
N LEU A 477 -46.61 6.77 -28.57
CA LEU A 477 -45.29 7.34 -28.33
C LEU A 477 -45.37 8.80 -27.86
N VAL A 478 -46.27 9.58 -28.46
CA VAL A 478 -46.46 10.99 -28.10
C VAL A 478 -46.92 11.11 -26.65
N ASP A 479 -47.90 10.32 -26.23
CA ASP A 479 -48.40 10.36 -24.85
C ASP A 479 -47.34 9.88 -23.85
N ALA A 480 -46.62 8.80 -24.19
CA ALA A 480 -45.53 8.29 -23.36
C ALA A 480 -44.39 9.31 -23.19
N ALA A 481 -44.03 10.05 -24.24
CA ALA A 481 -43.01 11.10 -24.21
C ALA A 481 -43.37 12.29 -23.31
N HIS A 482 -44.67 12.57 -23.12
CA HIS A 482 -45.15 13.64 -22.24
C HIS A 482 -45.30 13.23 -20.77
N SER A 483 -44.91 12.00 -20.42
CA SER A 483 -44.97 11.48 -19.05
C SER A 483 -44.24 12.40 -18.04
N PRO A 484 -44.80 12.63 -16.84
CA PRO A 484 -44.19 13.48 -15.81
C PRO A 484 -42.80 13.01 -15.37
N MET A 485 -42.48 11.72 -15.54
CA MET A 485 -41.15 11.16 -15.26
C MET A 485 -40.09 11.65 -16.26
N LEU A 486 -40.49 11.97 -17.50
CA LEU A 486 -39.60 12.45 -18.56
C LEU A 486 -39.49 13.98 -18.59
N LYS A 487 -40.45 14.72 -18.01
CA LYS A 487 -40.41 16.19 -17.93
C LYS A 487 -39.19 16.75 -17.20
N LYS A 488 -38.55 15.95 -16.35
CA LYS A 488 -37.35 16.31 -15.56
C LYS A 488 -36.05 15.86 -16.22
N VAL A 489 -36.12 15.11 -17.32
CA VAL A 489 -34.98 14.73 -18.14
C VAL A 489 -34.78 15.84 -19.16
N LYS A 490 -33.93 16.82 -18.84
CA LYS A 490 -33.51 17.86 -19.78
C LYS A 490 -32.03 17.74 -20.09
#